data_AF-A0A671K0I2-F1
#
_entry.id   AF-A0A671K0I2-F1
#
_cell.length_a   1.000
_cell.length_b   1.000
_cell.length_c   1.000
_cell.angle_alpha   90.00
_cell.angle_beta   90.00
_cell.angle_gamma   90.00
#
_symmetry.space_group_name_H-M   'P 1'
#
loop_
_entity.id
_entity.type
_entity.pdbx_description
1 polymer ?
#
loop_
_entity_poly.entity_id
_entity_poly.type
_entity_poly.pdbx_seq_one_letter_code
_entity_poly.pdbx_strand_id
1 'polypeptide(L)'
;MLDTSSWLHASPASFGSAPISHGVKKQAIRLDRERRACLSLREVLQLKLQQRRTREELANQGIMPPLKSSASFHEQRRSLERARTEDYLKRKIRSRPERSELVRMHILEETSAEPYLQAKQLLLKRARLADDLNDKISQRPGPMELIHKNILPVHSSLKQAIIGTKLKQEARYSIHTTVKFS
;
A
#
# COMPACT_ATOMS: atom_id res chain seq x y z
N MET A 1 -40.98 -90.83 83.44
CA MET A 1 -41.10 -89.37 83.63
C MET A 1 -39.76 -88.75 83.35
N LEU A 2 -39.70 -87.84 82.36
CA LEU A 2 -38.79 -86.68 82.24
C LEU A 2 -37.27 -87.00 82.09
N ASP A 3 -36.47 -86.37 81.25
CA ASP A 3 -36.69 -85.24 80.34
C ASP A 3 -35.62 -85.23 79.24
N THR A 4 -36.00 -84.58 78.15
CA THR A 4 -35.22 -84.18 76.99
C THR A 4 -34.19 -83.09 77.33
N SER A 5 -32.98 -83.14 76.77
CA SER A 5 -32.13 -81.94 76.63
C SER A 5 -31.29 -82.00 75.37
N SER A 6 -31.81 -81.31 74.36
CA SER A 6 -31.16 -80.84 73.15
C SER A 6 -29.89 -80.04 73.45
N TRP A 7 -28.80 -80.35 72.74
CA TRP A 7 -27.70 -79.41 72.56
C TRP A 7 -27.39 -79.27 71.07
N LEU A 8 -27.43 -78.01 70.65
CA LEU A 8 -27.49 -77.53 69.28
C LEU A 8 -26.20 -77.83 68.50
N HIS A 9 -26.40 -78.23 67.25
CA HIS A 9 -25.38 -78.35 66.22
C HIS A 9 -24.80 -76.94 65.93
N ALA A 10 -23.55 -76.69 66.34
CA ALA A 10 -22.85 -75.47 65.96
C ALA A 10 -22.53 -75.52 64.46
N SER A 11 -23.19 -74.66 63.68
CA SER A 11 -22.88 -74.47 62.26
C SER A 11 -21.57 -73.68 62.12
N PRO A 12 -20.57 -74.15 61.38
CA PRO A 12 -19.34 -73.39 61.19
C PRO A 12 -19.66 -72.21 60.28
N ALA A 13 -19.45 -71.01 60.83
CA ALA A 13 -19.63 -69.75 60.14
C ALA A 13 -18.93 -69.78 58.77
N SER A 14 -19.70 -69.40 57.75
CA SER A 14 -19.20 -69.13 56.41
C SER A 14 -18.10 -68.08 56.50
N PHE A 15 -16.87 -68.47 56.17
CA PHE A 15 -15.75 -67.55 55.98
C PHE A 15 -16.09 -66.62 54.81
N GLY A 16 -16.67 -65.47 55.12
CA GLY A 16 -16.78 -64.36 54.19
C GLY A 16 -15.39 -63.93 53.75
N SER A 17 -15.08 -64.15 52.48
CA SER A 17 -13.86 -63.66 51.85
C SER A 17 -13.81 -62.13 51.97
N ALA A 18 -12.77 -61.61 52.62
CA ALA A 18 -12.55 -60.17 52.75
C ALA A 18 -12.50 -59.48 51.37
N PRO A 19 -13.10 -58.29 51.18
CA PRO A 19 -13.17 -57.64 49.87
C PRO A 19 -11.88 -56.86 49.59
N ILE A 20 -10.78 -57.56 49.31
CA ILE A 20 -9.51 -56.95 48.85
C ILE A 20 -9.68 -56.32 47.44
N SER A 21 -10.78 -56.64 46.74
CA SER A 21 -11.06 -56.23 45.36
C SER A 21 -11.41 -54.74 45.16
N HIS A 22 -11.86 -54.03 46.19
CA HIS A 22 -12.49 -52.71 46.00
C HIS A 22 -11.49 -51.56 45.75
N GLY A 23 -10.26 -51.66 46.27
CA GLY A 23 -9.19 -50.68 46.03
C GLY A 23 -8.56 -50.80 44.64
N VAL A 24 -8.36 -52.05 44.18
CA VAL A 24 -7.78 -52.36 42.85
C VAL A 24 -8.71 -51.88 41.73
N LYS A 25 -10.04 -52.04 41.90
CA LYS A 25 -11.05 -51.55 40.95
C LYS A 25 -11.10 -50.02 40.86
N LYS A 26 -10.97 -49.30 41.98
CA LYS A 26 -10.93 -47.82 42.00
C LYS A 26 -9.69 -47.29 41.27
N GLN A 27 -8.53 -47.93 41.47
CA GLN A 27 -7.30 -47.57 40.78
C GLN A 27 -7.39 -47.88 39.27
N ALA A 28 -7.97 -49.01 38.88
CA ALA A 28 -8.20 -49.34 37.47
C ALA A 28 -9.12 -48.32 36.77
N ILE A 29 -10.22 -47.92 37.40
CA ILE A 29 -11.13 -46.88 36.86
C ILE A 29 -10.39 -45.54 36.67
N ARG A 30 -9.49 -45.18 37.59
CA ARG A 30 -8.67 -43.97 37.48
C ARG A 30 -7.72 -44.05 36.30
N LEU A 31 -6.97 -45.15 36.19
CA LEU A 31 -6.03 -45.39 35.08
C LEU A 31 -6.74 -45.44 33.72
N ASP A 32 -7.92 -46.04 33.63
CA ASP A 32 -8.69 -46.07 32.38
C ASP A 32 -9.25 -44.69 32.00
N ARG A 33 -9.63 -43.86 32.98
CA ARG A 33 -9.99 -42.45 32.72
C ARG A 33 -8.78 -41.65 32.24
N GLU A 34 -7.63 -41.82 32.88
CA GLU A 34 -6.36 -41.20 32.46
C GLU A 34 -5.98 -41.64 31.04
N ARG A 35 -6.09 -42.93 30.72
CA ARG A 35 -5.87 -43.46 29.37
C ARG A 35 -6.80 -42.85 28.34
N ARG A 36 -8.10 -42.77 28.62
CA ARG A 36 -9.08 -42.13 27.73
C ARG A 36 -8.78 -40.64 27.52
N ALA A 37 -8.38 -39.93 28.57
CA ALA A 37 -7.97 -38.53 28.47
C ALA A 37 -6.68 -38.34 27.64
N CYS A 38 -5.71 -39.24 27.78
CA CYS A 38 -4.51 -39.22 26.93
C CYS A 38 -4.84 -39.47 25.45
N LEU A 39 -5.79 -40.37 25.17
CA LEU A 39 -6.23 -40.64 23.80
C LEU A 39 -6.96 -39.42 23.20
N SER A 40 -7.88 -38.80 23.94
CA SER A 40 -8.57 -37.60 23.45
C SER A 40 -7.62 -36.41 23.28
N LEU A 41 -6.64 -36.23 24.17
CA LEU A 41 -5.60 -35.21 24.02
C LEU A 41 -4.75 -35.45 22.76
N ARG A 42 -4.43 -36.71 22.46
CA ARG A 42 -3.70 -37.09 21.25
C ARG A 42 -4.48 -36.72 19.99
N GLU A 43 -5.79 -36.99 19.96
CA GLU A 43 -6.67 -36.64 18.83
C GLU A 43 -6.75 -35.12 18.61
N VAL A 44 -6.96 -34.35 19.68
CA VAL A 44 -6.99 -32.87 19.61
C VAL A 44 -5.65 -32.30 19.16
N LEU A 45 -4.54 -32.83 19.67
CA LEU A 45 -3.21 -32.38 19.29
C LEU A 45 -2.93 -32.66 17.81
N GLN A 46 -3.31 -33.83 17.31
CA GLN A 46 -3.16 -34.18 15.90
C GLN A 46 -3.90 -33.17 15.00
N LEU A 47 -5.14 -32.83 15.34
CA LEU A 47 -5.92 -31.83 14.61
C LEU A 47 -5.26 -30.44 14.65
N LYS A 48 -4.82 -29.99 15.83
CA LYS A 48 -4.14 -28.68 16.00
C LYS A 48 -2.81 -28.60 15.24
N LEU A 49 -2.08 -29.71 15.15
CA LEU A 49 -0.82 -29.77 14.40
C LEU A 49 -1.05 -29.75 12.88
N GLN A 50 -2.18 -30.28 12.40
CA GLN A 50 -2.57 -30.20 10.98
C GLN A 50 -3.04 -28.79 10.60
N GLN A 51 -3.76 -28.11 11.51
CA GLN A 51 -4.27 -26.75 11.30
C GLN A 51 -3.22 -25.65 11.58
N ARG A 52 -1.98 -26.01 11.93
CA ARG A 52 -0.95 -25.02 12.25
C ARG A 52 -0.45 -24.32 10.98
N ARG A 53 -0.17 -23.02 11.11
CA ARG A 53 0.52 -22.23 10.08
C ARG A 53 1.99 -22.63 9.97
N THR A 54 2.59 -22.42 8.80
CA THR A 54 4.01 -22.71 8.61
C THR A 54 4.89 -21.74 9.39
N ARG A 55 6.15 -22.13 9.59
CA ARG A 55 7.12 -21.28 10.28
C ARG A 55 7.40 -20.00 9.49
N GLU A 56 7.43 -20.11 8.15
CA GLU A 56 7.62 -18.96 7.26
C GLU A 56 6.45 -17.98 7.35
N GLU A 57 5.21 -18.48 7.32
CA GLU A 57 4.01 -17.65 7.43
C GLU A 57 3.98 -16.84 8.74
N LEU A 58 4.31 -17.47 9.86
CA LEU A 58 4.36 -16.79 11.15
C LEU A 58 5.44 -15.71 11.22
N ALA A 59 6.61 -15.94 10.60
CA ALA A 59 7.66 -14.94 10.51
C ALA A 59 7.27 -13.77 9.59
N ASN A 60 6.61 -14.06 8.46
CA ASN A 60 6.11 -13.04 7.52
C ASN A 60 5.01 -12.17 8.16
N GLN A 61 4.20 -12.73 9.06
CA GLN A 61 3.21 -11.99 9.84
C GLN A 61 3.80 -11.24 11.05
N GLY A 62 5.11 -11.34 11.29
CA GLY A 62 5.78 -10.69 12.41
C GLY A 62 5.50 -11.30 13.78
N ILE A 63 4.92 -12.52 13.85
CA ILE A 63 4.65 -13.23 15.10
C ILE A 63 5.94 -13.87 15.64
N MET A 64 6.79 -14.39 14.76
CA MET A 64 8.07 -14.99 15.13
C MET A 64 9.27 -14.24 14.57
N PRO A 65 10.44 -14.33 15.22
CA PRO A 65 11.69 -13.83 14.66
C PRO A 65 12.02 -14.44 13.29
N PRO A 66 12.75 -13.71 12.41
CA PRO A 66 13.16 -14.23 11.12
C PRO A 66 13.95 -15.54 11.22
N LEU A 67 13.65 -16.49 10.33
CA LEU A 67 14.17 -17.87 10.41
C LEU A 67 15.65 -17.99 10.07
N LYS A 68 16.17 -17.05 9.27
CA LYS A 68 17.57 -17.03 8.81
C LYS A 68 18.56 -16.51 9.84
N SER A 69 18.06 -16.03 10.98
CA SER A 69 18.84 -15.39 12.04
C SER A 69 18.75 -16.18 13.33
N SER A 70 19.81 -16.14 14.14
CA SER A 70 19.80 -16.76 15.46
C SER A 70 18.72 -16.16 16.37
N ALA A 71 18.02 -17.03 17.09
CA ALA A 71 16.94 -16.62 18.00
C ALA A 71 17.48 -15.92 19.26
N SER A 72 18.69 -16.30 19.72
CA SER A 72 19.31 -15.77 20.93
C SER A 72 19.63 -14.28 20.87
N PHE A 73 19.96 -13.77 19.69
CA PHE A 73 20.37 -12.38 19.48
C PHE A 73 19.31 -11.52 18.79
N HIS A 74 18.04 -11.96 18.80
CA HIS A 74 16.98 -11.25 18.10
C HIS A 74 16.79 -9.82 18.63
N GLU A 75 16.84 -9.63 19.95
CA GLU A 75 16.63 -8.32 20.57
C GLU A 75 17.79 -7.36 20.28
N GLN A 76 19.04 -7.83 20.38
CA GLN A 76 20.23 -7.03 20.07
C GLN A 76 20.21 -6.58 18.60
N ARG A 77 19.87 -7.49 17.68
CA ARG A 77 19.74 -7.15 16.26
C ARG A 77 18.61 -6.14 16.03
N ARG A 78 17.43 -6.35 16.63
CA ARG A 78 16.30 -5.42 16.53
C ARG A 78 16.67 -4.03 17.05
N SER A 79 17.35 -3.97 18.19
CA SER A 79 17.85 -2.72 18.77
C SER A 79 18.85 -2.02 17.85
N LEU A 80 19.74 -2.78 17.21
CA LEU A 80 20.73 -2.24 16.27
C LEU A 80 20.08 -1.76 14.97
N GLU A 81 19.11 -2.49 14.42
CA GLU A 81 18.30 -2.06 13.26
C GLU A 81 17.51 -0.78 13.60
N ARG A 82 16.95 -0.72 14.81
CA ARG A 82 16.29 0.48 15.32
C ARG A 82 17.24 1.66 15.44
N ALA A 83 18.40 1.50 16.09
CA ALA A 83 19.39 2.57 16.21
C ALA A 83 19.86 3.08 14.84
N ARG A 84 20.10 2.18 13.87
CA ARG A 84 20.45 2.54 12.49
C ARG A 84 19.37 3.39 11.82
N THR A 85 18.10 3.00 11.96
CA THR A 85 16.98 3.76 11.39
C THR A 85 16.80 5.11 12.10
N GLU A 86 16.96 5.16 13.42
CA GLU A 86 16.93 6.39 14.20
C GLU A 86 18.01 7.37 13.75
N ASP A 87 19.27 6.92 13.63
CA ASP A 87 20.38 7.77 13.19
C ASP A 87 20.23 8.24 11.74
N TYR A 88 19.73 7.37 10.87
CA TYR A 88 19.38 7.71 9.50
C TYR A 88 18.31 8.81 9.45
N LEU A 89 17.23 8.66 10.21
CA LEU A 89 16.13 9.63 10.26
C LEU A 89 16.59 10.95 10.89
N LYS A 90 17.37 10.94 11.98
CA LYS A 90 17.97 12.14 12.58
C LYS A 90 18.81 12.92 11.57
N ARG A 91 19.56 12.23 10.70
CA ARG A 91 20.30 12.89 9.61
C ARG A 91 19.35 13.47 8.56
N LYS A 92 18.35 12.71 8.10
CA LYS A 92 17.38 13.16 7.07
C LYS A 92 16.51 14.33 7.53
N ILE A 93 16.14 14.38 8.80
CA ILE A 93 15.36 15.50 9.37
C ILE A 93 16.20 16.78 9.40
N ARG A 94 17.48 16.70 9.78
CA ARG A 94 18.39 17.87 9.77
C ARG A 94 18.63 18.41 8.36
N SER A 95 18.73 17.53 7.37
CA SER A 95 18.93 17.90 5.97
C SER A 95 17.62 17.97 5.19
N ARG A 96 16.48 18.26 5.83
CA ARG A 96 15.17 18.30 5.18
C ARG A 96 15.05 19.57 4.32
N PRO A 97 14.83 19.46 3.00
CA PRO A 97 14.60 20.62 2.14
C PRO A 97 13.36 21.42 2.54
N GLU A 98 13.40 22.72 2.30
CA GLU A 98 12.21 23.60 2.42
C GLU A 98 11.26 23.33 1.26
N ARG A 99 9.97 23.58 1.45
CA ARG A 99 8.95 23.53 0.38
C ARG A 99 9.34 24.41 -0.82
N SER A 100 9.84 25.62 -0.61
CA SER A 100 10.27 26.55 -1.66
C SER A 100 11.39 25.95 -2.54
N GLU A 101 12.31 25.19 -1.95
CA GLU A 101 13.34 24.45 -2.69
C GLU A 101 12.72 23.33 -3.53
N LEU A 102 11.78 22.57 -2.97
CA LEU A 102 11.07 21.52 -3.73
C LEU A 102 10.25 22.10 -4.89
N VAL A 103 9.68 23.30 -4.71
CA VAL A 103 8.95 24.04 -5.73
C VAL A 103 9.87 24.54 -6.84
N ARG A 104 11.02 25.14 -6.46
CA ARG A 104 12.07 25.58 -7.40
C ARG A 104 12.60 24.42 -8.25
N MET A 105 12.69 23.23 -7.69
CA MET A 105 13.10 22.00 -8.39
C MET A 105 11.96 21.33 -9.18
N HIS A 106 10.75 21.91 -9.18
CA HIS A 106 9.56 21.35 -9.83
C HIS A 106 9.16 19.95 -9.34
N ILE A 107 9.42 19.66 -8.06
CA ILE A 107 8.91 18.47 -7.36
C ILE A 107 7.50 18.75 -6.81
N LEU A 108 7.28 19.95 -6.28
CA LEU A 108 5.97 20.44 -5.82
C LEU A 108 5.49 21.58 -6.71
N GLU A 109 4.17 21.77 -6.81
CA GLU A 109 3.61 22.90 -7.57
C GLU A 109 3.65 24.21 -6.76
N GLU A 110 3.76 25.32 -7.48
CA GLU A 110 3.66 26.70 -6.97
C GLU A 110 2.22 27.08 -6.59
N THR A 111 1.59 26.32 -5.70
CA THR A 111 0.18 26.54 -5.35
C THR A 111 -0.04 26.51 -3.84
N SER A 112 -0.82 27.46 -3.32
CA SER A 112 -1.29 27.50 -1.92
C SER A 112 -2.62 26.75 -1.69
N ALA A 113 -3.14 26.08 -2.71
CA ALA A 113 -4.39 25.33 -2.64
C ALA A 113 -4.21 24.04 -1.85
N GLU A 114 -5.31 23.47 -1.35
CA GLU A 114 -5.28 22.21 -0.63
C GLU A 114 -4.70 21.07 -1.49
N PRO A 115 -3.98 20.10 -0.88
CA PRO A 115 -3.32 19.01 -1.60
C PRO A 115 -4.25 18.23 -2.53
N TYR A 116 -5.52 18.07 -2.15
CA TYR A 116 -6.50 17.33 -2.94
C TYR A 116 -6.92 18.05 -4.24
N LEU A 117 -6.80 19.38 -4.31
CA LEU A 117 -7.21 20.18 -5.48
C LEU A 117 -6.06 20.41 -6.47
N GLN A 118 -4.82 20.29 -6.02
CA GLN A 118 -3.62 20.62 -6.79
C GLN A 118 -3.57 19.94 -8.17
N ALA A 119 -3.92 18.65 -8.23
CA ALA A 119 -3.92 17.89 -9.47
C ALA A 119 -4.95 18.42 -10.48
N LYS A 120 -6.17 18.72 -10.03
CA LYS A 120 -7.24 19.28 -10.89
C LYS A 120 -6.89 20.69 -11.35
N GLN A 121 -6.32 21.50 -10.46
CA GLN A 121 -5.88 22.85 -10.79
C GLN A 121 -4.76 22.85 -11.83
N LEU A 122 -3.79 21.94 -11.72
CA LEU A 122 -2.72 21.79 -12.72
C LEU A 122 -3.29 21.40 -14.08
N LEU A 123 -4.24 20.46 -14.11
CA LEU A 123 -4.92 20.08 -15.35
C LEU A 123 -5.64 21.27 -15.99
N LEU A 124 -6.40 22.03 -15.20
CA LEU A 124 -7.08 23.23 -15.67
C LEU A 124 -6.10 24.30 -16.18
N LYS A 125 -5.00 24.53 -15.46
CA LYS A 125 -3.94 25.46 -15.86
C LYS A 125 -3.35 25.05 -17.22
N ARG A 126 -3.07 23.76 -17.41
CA ARG A 126 -2.55 23.23 -18.68
C ARG A 126 -3.56 23.36 -19.82
N ALA A 127 -4.83 23.05 -19.60
CA ALA A 127 -5.88 23.19 -20.61
C ALA A 127 -6.01 24.65 -21.07
N ARG A 128 -6.14 25.58 -20.11
CA ARG A 128 -6.22 27.02 -20.43
C ARG A 128 -5.00 27.51 -21.21
N LEU A 129 -3.79 27.10 -20.81
CA LEU A 129 -2.58 27.46 -21.54
C LEU A 129 -2.55 26.87 -22.95
N ALA A 130 -3.06 25.65 -23.15
CA ALA A 130 -3.14 25.04 -24.47
C ALA A 130 -4.10 25.79 -25.38
N ASP A 131 -5.29 26.14 -24.88
CA ASP A 131 -6.31 26.90 -25.60
C ASP A 131 -5.78 28.30 -25.98
N ASP A 132 -5.22 29.02 -25.00
CA ASP A 132 -4.63 30.36 -25.21
C ASP A 132 -3.49 30.34 -26.24
N LEU A 133 -2.65 29.30 -26.21
CA LEU A 133 -1.57 29.13 -27.17
C LEU A 133 -2.11 28.79 -28.56
N ASN A 134 -3.16 27.97 -28.64
CA ASN A 134 -3.79 27.61 -29.90
C ASN A 134 -4.31 28.85 -30.62
N ASP A 135 -5.03 29.73 -29.91
CA ASP A 135 -5.53 30.99 -30.47
C ASP A 135 -4.41 31.91 -30.96
N LYS A 136 -3.32 32.03 -30.18
CA LYS A 136 -2.14 32.84 -30.54
C LYS A 136 -1.41 32.29 -31.77
N ILE A 137 -1.34 30.96 -31.89
CA ILE A 137 -0.71 30.30 -33.04
C ILE A 137 -1.61 30.43 -34.28
N SER A 138 -2.93 30.35 -34.14
CA SER A 138 -3.87 30.58 -35.25
C SER A 138 -3.74 31.98 -35.85
N GLN A 139 -3.41 32.98 -35.04
CA GLN A 139 -3.18 34.37 -35.49
C GLN A 139 -1.71 34.68 -35.82
N ARG A 140 -0.87 33.65 -36.02
CA ARG A 140 0.55 33.85 -36.27
C ARG A 140 0.78 34.64 -37.56
N PRO A 141 1.46 35.80 -37.52
CA PRO A 141 1.74 36.60 -38.71
C PRO A 141 2.53 35.82 -39.76
N GLY A 142 2.12 35.96 -41.02
CA GLY A 142 2.84 35.37 -42.14
C GLY A 142 4.22 36.01 -42.34
N PRO A 143 5.12 35.35 -43.09
CA PRO A 143 6.45 35.89 -43.37
C PRO A 143 6.42 37.26 -44.08
N MET A 144 5.42 37.49 -44.95
CA MET A 144 5.26 38.78 -45.63
C MET A 144 4.92 39.91 -44.67
N GLU A 145 4.11 39.63 -43.64
CA GLU A 145 3.77 40.62 -42.62
C GLU A 145 4.99 41.02 -41.79
N LEU A 146 5.88 40.07 -41.48
CA LEU A 146 7.11 40.34 -40.74
C LEU A 146 8.11 41.19 -41.53
N ILE A 147 8.18 41.00 -42.84
CA ILE A 147 8.98 41.84 -43.76
C ILE A 147 8.44 43.28 -43.79
N HIS A 148 7.12 43.45 -43.91
CA HIS A 148 6.50 44.77 -43.89
C HIS A 148 6.72 45.50 -42.56
N LYS A 149 6.76 44.77 -41.45
CA LYS A 149 7.08 45.29 -40.11
C LYS A 149 8.59 45.53 -39.88
N ASN A 150 9.43 45.36 -40.90
CA ASN A 150 10.89 45.51 -40.86
C ASN A 150 11.59 44.65 -39.78
N ILE A 151 10.99 43.52 -39.40
CA ILE A 151 11.59 42.57 -38.46
C ILE A 151 12.51 41.61 -39.20
N LEU A 152 12.09 41.15 -40.39
CA LEU A 152 12.91 40.33 -41.27
C LEU A 152 13.57 41.19 -42.35
N PRO A 153 14.91 41.12 -42.51
CA PRO A 153 15.61 41.87 -43.55
C PRO A 153 15.35 41.25 -44.92
N VAL A 154 15.25 42.09 -45.95
CA VAL A 154 15.14 41.70 -47.36
C VAL A 154 16.07 42.59 -48.18
N HIS A 155 16.69 42.03 -49.24
CA HIS A 155 17.53 42.78 -50.16
C HIS A 155 16.77 44.00 -50.73
N SER A 156 17.43 45.15 -50.81
CA SER A 156 16.81 46.45 -51.10
C SER A 156 16.01 46.46 -52.42
N SER A 157 16.51 45.76 -53.45
CA SER A 157 15.83 45.61 -54.75
C SER A 157 14.50 44.85 -54.65
N LEU A 158 14.44 43.80 -53.82
CA LEU A 158 13.22 43.00 -53.60
C LEU A 158 12.22 43.75 -52.73
N LYS A 159 12.70 44.52 -51.74
CA LYS A 159 11.84 45.35 -50.88
C LYS A 159 11.03 46.37 -51.67
N GLN A 160 11.65 47.05 -52.63
CA GLN A 160 10.98 48.03 -53.51
C GLN A 160 9.98 47.35 -54.47
N ALA A 161 10.30 46.17 -55.00
CA ALA A 161 9.39 45.41 -55.85
C ALA A 161 8.14 44.90 -55.09
N ILE A 162 8.31 44.46 -53.84
CA ILE A 162 7.22 43.98 -52.99
C ILE A 162 6.30 45.14 -52.55
N ILE A 163 6.87 46.29 -52.18
CA ILE A 163 6.07 47.48 -51.79
C ILE A 163 5.39 48.11 -53.02
N GLY A 164 6.10 48.23 -54.14
CA GLY A 164 5.59 48.83 -55.37
C GLY A 164 4.48 48.02 -56.06
N THR A 165 4.50 46.68 -55.93
CA THR A 165 3.41 45.83 -56.43
C THR A 165 2.11 45.98 -55.62
N LYS A 166 2.21 46.26 -54.32
CA LYS A 166 1.07 46.45 -53.42
C LYS A 166 0.28 47.72 -53.75
N LEU A 167 0.97 48.85 -53.94
CA LEU A 167 0.36 50.13 -54.36
C LEU A 167 -0.33 50.02 -55.73
N LYS A 168 0.20 49.20 -56.64
CA LYS A 168 -0.36 48.96 -57.98
C LYS A 168 -1.59 48.06 -57.97
N GLN A 169 -1.72 47.15 -57.01
CA GLN A 169 -2.93 46.33 -56.82
C GLN A 169 -4.05 47.13 -56.15
N GLU A 170 -3.76 47.94 -55.13
CA GLU A 170 -4.73 48.83 -54.49
C GLU A 170 -5.33 49.84 -55.47
N ALA A 171 -4.49 50.43 -56.35
CA ALA A 171 -4.96 51.30 -57.43
C ALA A 171 -5.85 50.58 -58.47
N ARG A 172 -5.65 49.27 -58.68
CA ARG A 172 -6.45 48.44 -59.61
C ARG A 172 -7.79 47.98 -59.02
N TYR A 173 -7.87 47.75 -57.71
CA TYR A 173 -9.15 47.50 -57.03
C TYR A 173 -9.96 48.79 -56.81
N SER A 174 -9.34 49.97 -56.77
CA SER A 174 -10.10 51.23 -56.64
C SER A 174 -10.86 51.65 -57.91
N ILE A 175 -10.41 51.23 -59.08
CA ILE A 175 -11.04 51.56 -60.38
C ILE A 175 -12.24 50.65 -60.74
N HIS A 176 -12.38 49.47 -60.13
CA HIS A 176 -13.48 48.54 -60.46
C HIS A 176 -14.77 48.78 -59.63
N THR A 177 -14.71 49.50 -58.51
CA THR A 177 -15.87 49.75 -57.62
C THR A 177 -16.71 50.94 -58.08
N THR A 178 -16.12 51.90 -58.79
CA THR A 178 -16.79 53.11 -59.28
C THR A 178 -17.65 52.88 -60.53
N VAL A 179 -17.62 51.69 -61.14
CA VAL A 179 -18.35 51.39 -62.39
C VAL A 179 -19.67 50.64 -62.16
N LYS A 180 -20.07 50.37 -60.90
CA LYS A 180 -21.34 49.67 -60.58
C LYS A 180 -22.49 50.57 -60.07
N PHE A 181 -22.32 51.89 -60.08
CA PHE A 181 -23.39 52.85 -59.82
C PHE A 181 -23.49 53.84 -60.99
N SER A 182 -24.11 53.42 -62.09
CA SER A 182 -24.74 54.27 -63.11
C SER A 182 -25.75 53.44 -63.87
#